data_AF-A0A961E083-F1
#
_entry.id   AF-A0A961E083-F1
#
_cell.length_a   1.000
_cell.length_b   1.000
_cell.length_c   1.000
_cell.angle_alpha   90.00
_cell.angle_beta   90.00
_cell.angle_gamma   90.00
#
_symmetry.space_group_name_H-M   'P 1'
#
loop_
_entity.id
_entity.type
_entity.pdbx_description
1 polymer ?
#
loop_
_entity_poly.entity_id
_entity_poly.type
_entity_poly.pdbx_seq_one_letter_code
_entity_poly.pdbx_strand_id
1 'polypeptide(L)'
;MKPGLPDDTNAAIAQQWREVAATLESAAAAWEAVSADSAGPLRELLHDARWNASVFQRLADGADRRTAWQQADDEVGQRQQPSHILYDPAEAAADCC
;
A
#
# COMPACT_ATOMS: atom_id res chain seq x y z
N MET A 1 -24.84 -10.81 -0.38
CA MET A 1 -23.72 -9.90 -0.68
C MET A 1 -23.58 -8.95 0.50
N LYS A 2 -22.37 -8.77 1.04
CA LYS A 2 -22.15 -7.79 2.12
C LYS A 2 -22.05 -6.41 1.45
N PRO A 3 -22.84 -5.39 1.83
CA PRO A 3 -22.73 -4.07 1.23
C PRO A 3 -21.31 -3.52 1.43
N GLY A 4 -20.77 -2.85 0.41
CA GLY A 4 -19.52 -2.12 0.52
C GLY A 4 -19.61 -0.99 1.54
N LEU A 5 -18.47 -0.42 1.90
CA LEU A 5 -18.47 0.82 2.69
C LEU A 5 -19.16 1.94 1.90
N PRO A 6 -19.83 2.90 2.56
CA PRO A 6 -20.42 4.07 1.91
C PRO A 6 -19.36 4.88 1.13
N ASP A 7 -19.77 5.53 0.05
CA ASP A 7 -18.87 6.29 -0.84
C ASP A 7 -18.09 7.37 -0.09
N ASP A 8 -18.74 8.13 0.79
CA ASP A 8 -18.10 9.14 1.66
C ASP A 8 -17.02 8.54 2.56
N THR A 9 -17.21 7.29 3.02
CA THR A 9 -16.22 6.58 3.83
C THR A 9 -15.02 6.16 2.98
N ASN A 10 -15.27 5.66 1.76
CA ASN A 10 -14.19 5.31 0.83
C ASN A 10 -13.38 6.54 0.43
N ALA A 11 -14.03 7.69 0.18
CA ALA A 11 -13.37 8.94 -0.14
C ALA A 11 -12.48 9.44 1.01
N ALA A 12 -12.97 9.36 2.25
CA ALA A 12 -12.19 9.70 3.44
C ALA A 12 -10.96 8.80 3.61
N ILE A 13 -11.11 7.48 3.39
CA ILE A 13 -9.99 6.53 3.44
C ILE A 13 -8.98 6.81 2.31
N ALA A 14 -9.45 7.12 1.10
CA ALA A 14 -8.59 7.49 -0.01
C ALA A 14 -7.74 8.74 0.31
N GLN A 15 -8.35 9.75 0.94
CA GLN A 15 -7.65 10.95 1.39
C GLN A 15 -6.58 10.64 2.45
N GLN A 16 -6.90 9.80 3.44
CA GLN A 16 -5.93 9.38 4.45
C GLN A 16 -4.73 8.65 3.83
N TRP A 17 -4.96 7.75 2.86
CA TRP A 17 -3.86 7.09 2.16
C TRP A 17 -3.01 8.05 1.32
N ARG A 18 -3.60 9.10 0.73
CA ARG A 18 -2.85 10.14 0.03
C ARG A 18 -1.93 10.92 0.98
N GLU A 19 -2.38 11.21 2.19
CA GLU A 19 -1.57 11.87 3.22
C GLU A 19 -0.40 10.99 3.70
N VAL A 20 -0.66 9.69 3.87
CA VAL A 20 0.39 8.70 4.17
C VAL A 20 1.41 8.62 3.04
N ALA A 21 0.97 8.53 1.78
CA ALA A 21 1.85 8.49 0.62
C ALA A 21 2.72 9.76 0.52
N ALA A 22 2.16 10.95 0.74
CA ALA A 22 2.92 12.21 0.73
C ALA A 22 4.00 12.26 1.84
N THR A 23 3.68 11.73 3.02
CA THR A 23 4.63 11.63 4.13
C THR A 23 5.75 10.64 3.81
N LEU A 24 5.39 9.46 3.28
CA LEU A 24 6.34 8.42 2.90
C LEU A 24 7.23 8.83 1.73
N GLU A 25 6.75 9.64 0.79
CA GLU A 25 7.56 10.16 -0.31
C GLU A 25 8.73 11.00 0.19
N SER A 26 8.47 11.88 1.15
CA SER A 26 9.53 12.68 1.80
C SER A 26 10.52 11.79 2.56
N ALA A 27 10.01 10.80 3.30
CA ALA A 27 10.84 9.88 4.07
C ALA A 27 11.69 8.95 3.16
N ALA A 28 11.11 8.43 2.09
CA ALA A 28 11.79 7.58 1.12
C ALA A 28 12.92 8.34 0.41
N ALA A 29 12.66 9.59 -0.03
CA ALA A 29 13.69 10.42 -0.64
C ALA A 29 14.85 10.74 0.33
N ALA A 30 14.52 11.10 1.58
CA ALA A 30 15.54 11.37 2.60
C ALA A 30 16.36 10.12 2.94
N TRP A 31 15.71 8.96 3.07
CA TRP A 31 16.38 7.71 3.42
C TRP A 31 17.23 7.16 2.28
N GLU A 32 16.75 7.27 1.03
CA GLU A 32 17.51 6.88 -0.16
C GLU A 32 18.83 7.67 -0.29
N ALA A 33 18.83 8.95 0.11
CA ALA A 33 20.06 9.75 0.15
C ALA A 33 21.08 9.27 1.19
N VAL A 34 20.63 8.56 2.24
CA VAL A 34 21.48 8.07 3.34
C VAL A 34 21.88 6.61 3.15
N SER A 35 20.98 5.77 2.66
CA SER A 35 21.20 4.34 2.43
C SER A 35 20.26 3.81 1.34
N ALA A 36 20.65 4.00 0.08
CA ALA A 36 19.90 3.50 -1.08
C ALA A 36 19.67 1.98 -1.01
N ASP A 37 20.66 1.22 -0.53
CA ASP A 37 20.59 -0.25 -0.39
C ASP A 37 19.53 -0.70 0.62
N SER A 38 19.17 0.15 1.58
CA SER A 38 18.16 -0.13 2.61
C SER A 38 16.83 0.60 2.36
N ALA A 39 16.64 1.23 1.19
CA ALA A 39 15.44 2.00 0.87
C ALA A 39 14.24 1.13 0.40
N GLY A 40 14.45 -0.16 0.15
CA GLY A 40 13.43 -1.11 -0.31
C GLY A 40 12.13 -1.04 0.50
N PRO A 41 12.15 -1.24 1.84
CA PRO A 41 10.93 -1.24 2.65
C PRO A 41 10.14 0.07 2.60
N LEU A 42 10.83 1.22 2.54
CA LEU A 42 10.19 2.53 2.42
C LEU A 42 9.52 2.72 1.05
N ARG A 43 10.15 2.22 -0.02
CA ARG A 43 9.57 2.23 -1.37
C ARG A 43 8.36 1.30 -1.48
N GLU A 44 8.41 0.13 -0.86
CA GLU A 44 7.29 -0.81 -0.79
C GLU A 44 6.09 -0.19 -0.06
N LEU A 45 6.32 0.44 1.11
CA LEU A 45 5.28 1.14 1.85
C LEU A 45 4.69 2.32 1.06
N LEU A 46 5.53 3.10 0.37
CA LEU A 46 5.06 4.20 -0.48
C LEU A 46 4.20 3.68 -1.64
N HIS A 47 4.63 2.60 -2.29
CA HIS A 47 3.86 1.94 -3.34
C HIS A 47 2.48 1.50 -2.81
N ASP A 48 2.45 0.81 -1.67
CA ASP A 48 1.22 0.35 -1.05
C ASP A 48 0.27 1.48 -0.65
N ALA A 49 0.81 2.60 -0.13
CA ALA A 49 0.00 3.76 0.20
C ALA A 49 -0.65 4.37 -1.06
N ARG A 50 0.10 4.50 -2.16
CA ARG A 50 -0.41 4.99 -3.45
C ARG A 50 -1.46 4.05 -4.04
N TRP A 51 -1.21 2.75 -3.98
CA TRP A 51 -2.14 1.73 -4.47
C TRP A 51 -3.45 1.74 -3.67
N ASN A 52 -3.38 1.82 -2.34
CA ASN A 52 -4.59 1.90 -1.51
C ASN A 52 -5.37 3.20 -1.78
N ALA A 53 -4.70 4.35 -1.91
CA ALA A 53 -5.36 5.60 -2.30
C ALA A 53 -6.13 5.45 -3.62
N SER A 54 -5.50 4.82 -4.63
CA SER A 54 -6.06 4.54 -5.95
C SER A 54 -7.29 3.62 -5.88
N VAL A 55 -7.25 2.56 -5.08
CA VAL A 55 -8.38 1.64 -4.86
C VAL A 55 -9.55 2.33 -4.18
N PHE A 56 -9.31 3.00 -3.05
CA PHE A 56 -10.39 3.60 -2.26
C PHE A 56 -11.04 4.78 -2.99
N GLN A 57 -10.29 5.51 -3.83
CA GLN A 57 -10.88 6.53 -4.69
C GLN A 57 -11.88 5.90 -5.67
N ARG A 58 -11.50 4.82 -6.36
CA ARG A 58 -12.40 4.14 -7.31
C ARG A 58 -13.62 3.53 -6.64
N LEU A 59 -13.47 3.00 -5.43
CA LEU A 59 -14.60 2.55 -4.62
C LEU A 59 -15.54 3.71 -4.26
N ALA A 60 -15.00 4.89 -3.96
CA ALA A 60 -15.80 6.09 -3.74
C ALA A 60 -16.49 6.58 -5.01
N ASP A 61 -15.87 6.37 -6.17
CA ASP A 61 -16.43 6.68 -7.49
C ASP A 61 -17.47 5.64 -7.95
N GLY A 62 -17.78 4.63 -7.13
CA GLY A 62 -18.80 3.62 -7.39
C GLY A 62 -18.33 2.39 -8.17
N ALA A 63 -17.02 2.22 -8.38
CA ALA A 63 -16.49 0.99 -8.96
C ALA A 63 -16.71 -0.20 -8.03
N ASP A 64 -17.00 -1.37 -8.58
CA ASP A 64 -16.96 -2.60 -7.79
C ASP A 64 -15.51 -2.93 -7.38
N ARG A 65 -15.36 -3.73 -6.33
CA ARG A 65 -14.04 -4.04 -5.75
C ARG A 65 -13.06 -4.65 -6.74
N ARG A 66 -13.51 -5.53 -7.63
CA ARG A 66 -12.61 -6.20 -8.59
C ARG A 66 -12.10 -5.18 -9.61
N THR A 67 -12.99 -4.35 -10.13
CA THR A 67 -12.63 -3.28 -11.06
C THR A 67 -11.69 -2.26 -10.41
N ALA A 68 -11.97 -1.85 -9.16
CA ALA A 68 -11.13 -0.93 -8.42
C ALA A 68 -9.68 -1.45 -8.25
N TRP A 69 -9.53 -2.74 -7.94
CA TRP A 69 -8.21 -3.37 -7.77
C TRP A 69 -7.47 -3.50 -9.10
N GLN A 70 -8.14 -3.99 -10.14
CA GLN A 70 -7.55 -4.14 -11.47
C GLN A 70 -7.00 -2.81 -11.97
N GLN A 71 -7.78 -1.74 -11.86
CA GLN A 71 -7.37 -0.42 -12.31
C GLN A 71 -6.29 0.22 -11.44
N ALA A 72 -6.18 -0.14 -10.16
CA ALA A 72 -5.11 0.32 -9.29
C ALA A 72 -3.79 -0.41 -9.60
N ASP A 73 -3.85 -1.72 -9.89
CA ASP A 73 -2.71 -2.48 -10.40
C ASP A 73 -2.21 -1.93 -11.74
N ASP A 74 -3.12 -1.54 -12.63
CA ASP A 74 -2.78 -0.95 -13.94
C ASP A 74 -2.19 0.47 -13.80
N GLU A 75 -2.65 1.27 -12.83
CA GLU A 75 -2.19 2.66 -12.62
C GLU A 75 -0.89 2.75 -11.83
N VAL A 76 -0.83 2.08 -10.67
CA VAL A 76 0.27 2.23 -9.70
C VAL A 76 1.33 1.14 -9.91
N GLY A 77 0.95 0.05 -10.54
CA GLY A 77 1.74 -1.18 -10.61
C GLY A 77 1.17 -2.25 -9.68
N GLN A 78 1.42 -3.51 -10.04
CA GLN A 78 1.11 -4.62 -9.15
C GLN A 78 1.93 -4.48 -7.87
N ARG A 79 1.31 -4.77 -6.73
CA ARG A 79 2.03 -4.93 -5.47
C ARG A 79 3.15 -5.95 -5.70
N GLN A 80 4.40 -5.49 -5.57
CA GLN A 80 5.50 -6.43 -5.48
C GLN A 80 5.23 -7.27 -4.23
N GLN A 81 5.14 -8.59 -4.39
CA GLN A 81 5.22 -9.46 -3.21
C GLN A 81 6.50 -9.04 -2.47
N PRO A 82 6.45 -8.77 -1.16
CA PRO A 82 7.64 -8.37 -0.43
C PRO A 82 8.68 -9.48 -0.61
N SER A 83 9.73 -9.24 -1.40
CA SER A 83 10.84 -10.18 -1.59
C SER A 83 11.69 -10.32 -0.33
N HIS A 84 11.45 -9.47 0.67
CA HIS A 84 12.27 -9.33 1.87
C HIS A 84 11.52 -9.54 3.19
N ILE A 85 10.21 -9.81 3.13
CA ILE A 85 9.42 -10.14 4.33
C ILE A 85 8.65 -11.44 4.05
N LEU A 86 9.39 -12.54 3.96
CA LEU A 86 8.88 -13.84 4.40
C LEU A 86 8.89 -13.79 5.93
N TYR A 87 7.79 -13.35 6.54
CA TYR A 87 7.55 -13.76 7.93
C TYR A 87 7.19 -15.24 7.87
N ASP A 88 8.18 -16.11 8.06
CA ASP A 88 7.95 -17.51 8.35
C ASP A 88 7.76 -17.66 9.88
N PRO A 89 6.52 -17.87 10.37
CA PRO A 89 6.28 -18.09 11.79
C PRO A 89 6.99 -19.34 12.34
N ALA A 90 7.47 -20.26 11.48
CA ALA A 90 8.27 -21.40 11.90
C ALA A 90 9.72 -21.01 12.22
N GLU A 91 10.27 -20.00 11.55
CA GLU A 91 11.65 -19.54 11.75
C GLU A 91 11.76 -18.67 13.02
N ALA A 92 10.77 -17.81 13.28
CA ALA A 92 10.69 -17.01 14.50
C ALA A 92 10.49 -17.84 15.79
N ALA A 93 9.96 -19.06 15.68
CA ALA A 93 9.80 -19.98 16.80
C ALA A 93 11.07 -20.80 17.08
N ALA A 94 11.96 -20.96 16.11
CA ALA A 94 13.18 -21.75 16.24
C ALA A 94 14.28 -21.01 17.02
N ASP A 95 14.30 -19.67 16.97
CA ASP A 95 15.27 -18.84 17.73
C ASP A 95 14.92 -18.67 19.24
N CYS A 96 13.78 -19.21 19.69
CA CYS A 96 13.37 -19.19 21.10
C CYS A 96 13.68 -20.50 21.87
N CYS A 97 14.47 -21.43 21.32
CA CYS A 97 14.85 -22.69 21.98
C CYS A 97 16.36 -22.92 22.00
#